data_AF-A0AA51YHV6-F1
#
_entry.id   AF-A0AA51YHV6-F1
#
_cell.length_a   1.000
_cell.length_b   1.000
_cell.length_c   1.000
_cell.angle_alpha   90.00
_cell.angle_beta   90.00
_cell.angle_gamma   90.00
#
_symmetry.space_group_name_H-M   'P 1'
#
loop_
_entity.id
_entity.type
_entity.pdbx_description
1 polymer ?
#
loop_
_entity_poly.entity_id
_entity_poly.type
_entity_poly.pdbx_seq_one_letter_code
_entity_poly.pdbx_strand_id
1 'polypeptide(L)'
;MGNEENKNINRFNIGTKDIVWTCRVFLLSVFFAFILAMIAYVLTFLFAEPEPVSEVIMSTASAATSKVEVTSNYINPMWAIFFFNSIAACCAVIGTGLFMMIHKLLIGDIAMRPKNRHYANISILMEKTMMPLYKILIRIASSLDPDMLQIKNENEEKEGTIWQYCGYGKYEYRMFSYMLPYTVPLLILIVNGMLMGILLAYFTFNGALTGFDLFGTRGILLGLFYNVVYFFISIIPHGIIEIPTILVAGAVGYHFAYIQAHEVIKNKLFTGDEIESLLRDSRYVFKTTKDYLLSTYTWKMVVLIIVALLLAAYIETYVTLGIVDKVMTTIDGSLEPFLA
;
A
#
# COMPACT_ATOMS: atom_id res chain seq x y z
N MET A 1 -2.08 40.48 0.26
CA MET A 1 -2.66 39.26 -0.34
C MET A 1 -1.63 38.19 -0.71
N GLY A 2 -0.37 38.49 -1.04
CA GLY A 2 0.62 37.47 -1.46
C GLY A 2 1.32 36.63 -0.36
N ASN A 3 0.90 36.69 0.91
CA ASN A 3 1.63 36.02 2.02
C ASN A 3 0.89 34.79 2.61
N GLU A 4 -0.41 34.64 2.36
CA GLU A 4 -1.18 33.46 2.77
C GLU A 4 -1.17 32.35 1.71
N GLU A 5 -1.17 32.69 0.42
CA GLU A 5 -1.03 31.71 -0.67
C GLU A 5 0.31 30.97 -0.62
N ASN A 6 1.42 31.67 -0.37
CA ASN A 6 2.74 31.03 -0.22
C ASN A 6 2.86 30.12 1.02
N LYS A 7 2.10 30.38 2.09
CA LYS A 7 2.05 29.49 3.26
C LYS A 7 1.28 28.20 2.97
N ASN A 8 0.24 28.25 2.13
CA ASN A 8 -0.53 27.08 1.74
C ASN A 8 0.21 26.21 0.70
N ILE A 9 0.98 26.79 -0.21
CA ILE A 9 1.74 26.03 -1.22
C ILE A 9 2.81 25.12 -0.56
N ASN A 10 3.45 25.57 0.51
CA ASN A 10 4.48 24.78 1.19
C ASN A 10 3.93 23.71 2.15
N ARG A 11 2.65 23.76 2.50
CA ARG A 11 2.09 22.87 3.52
C ARG A 11 2.09 21.40 3.08
N PHE A 12 1.79 21.14 1.80
CA PHE A 12 1.63 19.79 1.26
C PHE A 12 2.88 19.25 0.54
N ASN A 13 3.97 19.99 0.55
CA ASN A 13 5.21 19.56 -0.10
C ASN A 13 5.83 18.41 0.69
N ILE A 14 6.11 17.30 0.00
CA ILE A 14 6.81 16.17 0.59
C ILE A 14 8.28 16.52 0.84
N GLY A 15 8.82 16.02 1.94
CA GLY A 15 10.22 16.09 2.30
C GLY A 15 10.93 14.73 2.23
N THR A 16 12.20 14.74 2.60
CA THR A 16 13.03 13.52 2.64
C THR A 16 12.52 12.48 3.63
N LYS A 17 11.94 12.92 4.75
CA LYS A 17 11.38 12.01 5.76
C LYS A 17 10.24 11.16 5.21
N ASP A 18 9.38 11.76 4.38
CA ASP A 18 8.24 11.06 3.76
C ASP A 18 8.72 9.98 2.81
N ILE A 19 9.72 10.31 1.97
CA ILE A 19 10.35 9.36 1.06
C ILE A 19 10.99 8.22 1.84
N VAL A 20 11.80 8.53 2.86
CA VAL A 20 12.46 7.50 3.69
C VAL A 20 11.43 6.58 4.35
N TRP A 21 10.31 7.13 4.85
CA TRP A 21 9.24 6.33 5.43
C TRP A 21 8.64 5.36 4.41
N THR A 22 8.29 5.85 3.21
CA THR A 22 7.72 4.99 2.16
C THR A 22 8.67 3.89 1.71
N CYS A 23 9.96 4.21 1.50
CA CYS A 23 10.98 3.22 1.18
C CYS A 23 11.08 2.15 2.26
N ARG A 24 11.03 2.55 3.54
CA ARG A 24 11.16 1.62 4.67
C ARG A 24 9.97 0.66 4.74
N VAL A 25 8.74 1.16 4.60
CA VAL A 25 7.52 0.33 4.58
C VAL A 25 7.51 -0.62 3.39
N PHE A 26 7.89 -0.12 2.21
CA PHE A 26 7.98 -0.93 1.00
C PHE A 26 9.00 -2.06 1.15
N LEU A 27 10.25 -1.75 1.53
CA LEU A 27 11.31 -2.74 1.69
C LEU A 27 11.02 -3.77 2.78
N LEU A 28 10.43 -3.34 3.91
CA LEU A 28 9.98 -4.28 4.94
C LEU A 28 8.93 -5.25 4.38
N SER A 29 7.99 -4.74 3.58
CA SER A 29 6.93 -5.54 2.98
C SER A 29 7.48 -6.54 1.96
N VAL A 30 8.46 -6.12 1.13
CA VAL A 30 9.23 -7.00 0.23
C VAL A 30 9.90 -8.12 1.01
N PHE A 31 10.62 -7.77 2.08
CA PHE A 31 11.37 -8.73 2.89
C PHE A 31 10.46 -9.74 3.59
N PHE A 32 9.40 -9.28 4.25
CA PHE A 32 8.45 -10.16 4.92
C PHE A 32 7.74 -11.10 3.94
N ALA A 33 7.29 -10.58 2.79
CA ALA A 33 6.62 -11.39 1.77
C ALA A 33 7.57 -12.40 1.13
N PHE A 34 8.83 -12.02 0.87
CA PHE A 34 9.84 -12.92 0.37
C PHE A 34 10.05 -14.11 1.32
N ILE A 35 10.24 -13.86 2.61
CA ILE A 35 10.44 -14.93 3.61
C ILE A 35 9.22 -15.85 3.67
N LEU A 36 8.01 -15.28 3.77
CA LEU A 36 6.78 -16.05 3.86
C LEU A 36 6.54 -16.88 2.60
N ALA A 37 6.79 -16.32 1.42
CA ALA A 37 6.68 -17.02 0.14
C ALA A 37 7.71 -18.15 0.04
N MET A 38 8.96 -17.93 0.43
CA MET A 38 9.98 -18.99 0.47
C MET A 38 9.57 -20.14 1.40
N ILE A 39 9.05 -19.82 2.60
CA ILE A 39 8.53 -20.84 3.54
C ILE A 39 7.36 -21.59 2.88
N ALA A 40 6.42 -20.88 2.27
CA ALA A 40 5.27 -21.49 1.61
C ALA A 40 5.71 -22.42 0.46
N TYR A 41 6.60 -21.97 -0.42
CA TYR A 41 7.13 -22.78 -1.53
C TYR A 41 7.84 -24.04 -1.03
N VAL A 42 8.67 -23.92 0.01
CA VAL A 42 9.34 -25.08 0.62
C VAL A 42 8.33 -26.05 1.21
N LEU A 43 7.32 -25.56 1.95
CA LEU A 43 6.27 -26.41 2.51
C LEU A 43 5.46 -27.10 1.40
N THR A 44 5.05 -26.38 0.37
CA THR A 44 4.32 -26.96 -0.76
C THR A 44 5.15 -28.04 -1.45
N PHE A 45 6.44 -27.81 -1.69
CA PHE A 45 7.33 -28.81 -2.28
C PHE A 45 7.53 -30.06 -1.40
N LEU A 46 7.52 -29.90 -0.07
CA LEU A 46 7.68 -31.02 0.87
C LEU A 46 6.39 -31.82 1.09
N PHE A 47 5.22 -31.19 0.99
CA PHE A 47 3.92 -31.77 1.38
C PHE A 47 2.98 -32.07 0.21
N ALA A 48 3.21 -31.50 -0.97
CA ALA A 48 2.50 -31.84 -2.20
C ALA A 48 3.47 -32.52 -3.18
N GLU A 49 3.03 -33.59 -3.86
CA GLU A 49 3.72 -34.03 -5.08
C GLU A 49 3.83 -32.80 -6.00
N PRO A 50 5.02 -32.50 -6.55
CA PRO A 50 5.25 -31.24 -7.24
C PRO A 50 4.27 -31.13 -8.40
N GLU A 51 3.25 -30.27 -8.28
CA GLU A 51 2.51 -29.85 -9.46
C GLU A 51 3.56 -29.32 -10.45
N PRO A 52 3.50 -29.76 -11.72
CA PRO A 52 4.47 -29.34 -12.72
C PRO A 52 4.48 -27.82 -12.71
N VAL A 53 5.66 -27.28 -12.38
CA VAL A 53 5.95 -25.87 -12.11
C VAL A 53 5.15 -24.95 -13.04
N SER A 54 5.04 -25.30 -14.32
CA SER A 54 4.23 -24.63 -15.37
C SER A 54 2.80 -24.25 -14.98
N GLU A 55 2.07 -25.03 -14.19
CA GLU A 55 0.68 -24.72 -13.80
C GLU A 55 0.62 -23.65 -12.71
N VAL A 56 1.59 -23.62 -11.80
CA VAL A 56 1.72 -22.58 -10.76
C VAL A 56 2.33 -21.30 -11.33
N ILE A 57 3.25 -21.40 -12.31
CA ILE A 57 3.70 -20.28 -13.15
C ILE A 57 2.50 -19.69 -13.87
N MET A 58 1.74 -20.51 -14.61
CA MET A 58 0.56 -20.03 -15.31
C MET A 58 -0.45 -19.45 -14.34
N SER A 59 -0.71 -20.03 -13.17
CA SER A 59 -1.74 -19.48 -12.26
C SER A 59 -1.29 -18.25 -11.49
N THR A 60 -0.01 -18.09 -11.16
CA THR A 60 0.50 -16.93 -10.38
C THR A 60 0.96 -15.80 -11.29
N ALA A 61 1.63 -16.13 -12.40
CA ALA A 61 1.87 -15.19 -13.48
C ALA A 61 0.54 -14.79 -14.10
N SER A 62 -0.39 -15.70 -14.45
CA SER A 62 -1.76 -15.31 -14.83
C SER A 62 -2.53 -14.71 -13.66
N ALA A 63 -2.26 -14.89 -12.37
CA ALA A 63 -2.95 -14.08 -11.35
C ALA A 63 -2.45 -12.62 -11.34
N ALA A 64 -1.13 -12.42 -11.55
CA ALA A 64 -0.50 -11.10 -11.62
C ALA A 64 -0.77 -10.41 -12.97
N THR A 65 -0.71 -11.15 -14.08
CA THR A 65 -1.03 -10.73 -15.43
C THR A 65 -2.51 -10.87 -15.75
N SER A 66 -3.39 -11.59 -15.06
CA SER A 66 -4.84 -11.69 -15.43
C SER A 66 -5.56 -10.37 -15.27
N LYS A 67 -5.08 -9.50 -14.38
CA LYS A 67 -5.49 -8.08 -14.39
C LYS A 67 -5.22 -7.45 -15.75
N VAL A 68 -4.07 -7.75 -16.34
CA VAL A 68 -3.62 -7.31 -17.66
C VAL A 68 -4.19 -8.19 -18.79
N GLU A 69 -4.44 -9.49 -18.61
CA GLU A 69 -4.75 -10.50 -19.63
C GLU A 69 -6.24 -10.53 -19.97
N VAL A 70 -7.10 -10.40 -18.95
CA VAL A 70 -8.55 -10.20 -19.15
C VAL A 70 -8.82 -8.87 -19.84
N THR A 71 -7.96 -7.86 -19.58
CA THR A 71 -8.02 -6.55 -20.22
C THR A 71 -7.24 -6.51 -21.55
N SER A 72 -6.23 -7.35 -21.74
CA SER A 72 -5.35 -7.35 -22.93
C SER A 72 -6.02 -7.95 -24.15
N ASN A 73 -7.03 -8.79 -23.92
CA ASN A 73 -7.97 -9.21 -24.96
C ASN A 73 -8.78 -8.03 -25.54
N TYR A 74 -8.79 -6.87 -24.88
CA TYR A 74 -9.54 -5.66 -25.31
C TYR A 74 -8.66 -4.41 -25.48
N ILE A 75 -7.47 -4.34 -24.88
CA ILE A 75 -6.58 -3.17 -24.84
C ILE A 75 -5.11 -3.62 -24.97
N ASN A 76 -4.25 -2.87 -25.66
CA ASN A 76 -2.82 -3.21 -25.78
C ASN A 76 -2.15 -3.38 -24.39
N PRO A 77 -1.26 -4.38 -24.16
CA PRO A 77 -0.56 -4.60 -22.89
C PRO A 77 0.10 -3.34 -22.28
N MET A 78 0.69 -2.47 -23.12
CA MET A 78 1.27 -1.20 -22.67
C MET A 78 0.24 -0.30 -21.98
N TRP A 79 -0.94 -0.16 -22.59
CA TRP A 79 -2.02 0.66 -22.04
C TRP A 79 -2.59 0.04 -20.76
N ALA A 80 -2.69 -1.28 -20.69
CA ALA A 80 -3.16 -1.96 -19.48
C ALA A 80 -2.20 -1.71 -18.29
N ILE A 81 -0.89 -1.92 -18.48
CA ILE A 81 0.13 -1.61 -17.47
C ILE A 81 0.03 -0.16 -17.02
N PHE A 82 0.02 0.77 -17.99
CA PHE A 82 -0.08 2.19 -17.72
C PHE A 82 -1.32 2.55 -16.89
N PHE A 83 -2.51 2.04 -17.26
CA PHE A 83 -3.75 2.37 -16.55
C PHE A 83 -3.77 1.80 -15.13
N PHE A 84 -3.38 0.55 -14.92
CA PHE A 84 -3.39 -0.02 -13.56
C PHE A 84 -2.41 0.70 -12.64
N ASN A 85 -1.19 0.96 -13.10
CA ASN A 85 -0.20 1.68 -12.31
C ASN A 85 -0.63 3.12 -12.03
N SER A 86 -1.20 3.80 -13.03
CA SER A 86 -1.71 5.16 -12.87
C SER A 86 -2.89 5.22 -11.89
N ILE A 87 -3.81 4.26 -11.93
CA ILE A 87 -4.92 4.17 -10.97
C ILE A 87 -4.37 3.92 -9.57
N ALA A 88 -3.45 2.97 -9.40
CA ALA A 88 -2.85 2.68 -8.10
C ALA A 88 -2.15 3.92 -7.50
N ALA A 89 -1.36 4.64 -8.31
CA ALA A 89 -0.67 5.83 -7.86
C ALA A 89 -1.65 7.00 -7.57
N CYS A 90 -2.68 7.19 -8.41
CA CYS A 90 -3.75 8.15 -8.13
C CYS A 90 -4.53 7.81 -6.86
N CYS A 91 -4.76 6.53 -6.57
CA CYS A 91 -5.38 6.10 -5.31
C CYS A 91 -4.49 6.45 -4.11
N ALA A 92 -3.15 6.30 -4.22
CA ALA A 92 -2.23 6.70 -3.14
C ALA A 92 -2.29 8.21 -2.86
N VAL A 93 -2.40 9.03 -3.91
CA VAL A 93 -2.39 10.48 -3.78
C VAL A 93 -3.78 11.01 -3.45
N ILE A 94 -4.75 10.83 -4.35
CA ILE A 94 -6.12 11.38 -4.28
C ILE A 94 -6.99 10.53 -3.37
N GLY A 95 -6.88 9.20 -3.47
CA GLY A 95 -7.69 8.26 -2.71
C GLY A 95 -7.53 8.44 -1.20
N THR A 96 -6.32 8.75 -0.72
CA THR A 96 -6.08 9.09 0.70
C THR A 96 -6.93 10.28 1.18
N GLY A 97 -7.07 11.32 0.35
CA GLY A 97 -7.94 12.46 0.62
C GLY A 97 -9.42 12.07 0.63
N LEU A 98 -9.87 11.37 -0.42
CA LEU A 98 -11.26 10.92 -0.54
C LEU A 98 -11.66 9.95 0.57
N PHE A 99 -10.73 9.13 1.07
CA PHE A 99 -10.98 8.17 2.13
C PHE A 99 -11.43 8.83 3.43
N MET A 100 -11.07 10.10 3.65
CA MET A 100 -11.56 10.89 4.79
C MET A 100 -13.08 11.07 4.80
N MET A 101 -13.77 10.82 3.68
CA MET A 101 -15.25 10.78 3.60
C MET A 101 -15.88 9.78 4.57
N ILE A 102 -15.14 8.75 4.97
CA ILE A 102 -15.61 7.74 5.92
C ILE A 102 -15.97 8.35 7.28
N HIS A 103 -15.37 9.46 7.72
CA HIS A 103 -15.78 10.14 8.96
C HIS A 103 -17.24 10.54 8.93
N LYS A 104 -17.72 11.09 7.80
CA LYS A 104 -19.12 11.50 7.66
C LYS A 104 -20.06 10.30 7.73
N LEU A 105 -19.65 9.18 7.13
CA LEU A 105 -20.41 7.93 7.15
C LEU A 105 -20.47 7.35 8.57
N LEU A 106 -19.33 7.30 9.27
CA LEU A 106 -19.25 6.82 10.65
C LEU A 106 -20.07 7.67 11.61
N ILE A 107 -19.98 9.00 11.51
CA ILE A 107 -20.78 9.90 12.35
C ILE A 107 -22.27 9.78 12.01
N GLY A 108 -22.60 9.66 10.72
CA GLY A 108 -23.97 9.40 10.27
C GLY A 108 -24.53 8.10 10.84
N ASP A 109 -23.72 7.05 10.88
CA ASP A 109 -24.07 5.78 11.50
C ASP A 109 -24.34 5.95 13.01
N ILE A 110 -23.41 6.56 13.76
CA ILE A 110 -23.59 6.84 15.19
C ILE A 110 -24.88 7.62 15.44
N ALA A 111 -25.22 8.58 14.58
CA ALA A 111 -26.44 9.39 14.69
C ALA A 111 -27.74 8.57 14.48
N MET A 112 -27.68 7.46 13.74
CA MET A 112 -28.84 6.59 13.50
C MET A 112 -29.07 5.56 14.62
N ARG A 113 -28.03 5.16 15.35
CA ARG A 113 -28.09 4.11 16.38
C ARG A 113 -29.12 4.36 17.50
N PRO A 114 -29.30 5.59 18.04
CA PRO A 114 -30.32 5.84 19.06
C PRO A 114 -31.75 5.51 18.60
N LYS A 115 -32.02 5.61 17.29
CA LYS A 115 -33.34 5.36 16.70
C LYS A 115 -33.56 3.88 16.34
N ASN A 116 -32.49 3.11 16.16
CA ASN A 116 -32.53 1.73 15.64
C ASN A 116 -31.90 0.74 16.63
N ARG A 117 -32.63 0.39 17.69
CA ARG A 117 -32.10 -0.39 18.82
C ARG A 117 -31.58 -1.78 18.46
N HIS A 118 -32.25 -2.49 17.55
CA HIS A 118 -31.80 -3.83 17.11
C HIS A 118 -30.47 -3.77 16.35
N TYR A 119 -30.36 -2.84 15.41
CA TYR A 119 -29.13 -2.58 14.67
C TYR A 119 -27.98 -2.19 15.62
N ALA A 120 -28.24 -1.25 16.54
CA ALA A 120 -27.26 -0.78 17.50
C ALA A 120 -26.71 -1.93 18.36
N ASN A 121 -27.57 -2.81 18.87
CA ASN A 121 -27.13 -3.96 19.69
C ASN A 121 -26.20 -4.91 18.92
N ILE A 122 -26.53 -5.22 17.65
CA ILE A 122 -25.69 -6.09 16.81
C ILE A 122 -24.35 -5.42 16.50
N SER A 123 -24.38 -4.13 16.13
CA SER A 123 -23.18 -3.35 15.84
C SER A 123 -22.26 -3.24 17.06
N ILE A 124 -22.80 -2.93 18.24
CA ILE A 124 -22.05 -2.87 19.51
C ILE A 124 -21.40 -4.22 19.82
N LEU A 125 -22.12 -5.32 19.62
CA LEU A 125 -21.57 -6.66 19.86
C LEU A 125 -20.37 -6.91 18.94
N MET A 126 -20.51 -6.66 17.64
CA MET A 126 -19.43 -6.81 16.67
C MET A 126 -18.22 -5.94 17.02
N GLU A 127 -18.45 -4.68 17.38
CA GLU A 127 -17.39 -3.75 17.78
C GLU A 127 -16.66 -4.21 19.04
N LYS A 128 -17.39 -4.71 20.05
CA LYS A 128 -16.81 -5.27 21.27
C LYS A 128 -16.00 -6.53 20.98
N THR A 129 -16.45 -7.39 20.07
CA THR A 129 -15.70 -8.57 19.63
C THR A 129 -14.40 -8.18 18.91
N MET A 130 -14.40 -7.09 18.14
CA MET A 130 -13.22 -6.59 17.42
C MET A 130 -12.28 -5.74 18.28
N MET A 131 -12.74 -5.29 19.45
CA MET A 131 -11.98 -4.41 20.35
C MET A 131 -10.59 -4.94 20.75
N PRO A 132 -10.38 -6.24 21.06
CA PRO A 132 -9.06 -6.76 21.40
C PRO A 132 -8.06 -6.58 20.25
N LEU A 133 -8.48 -6.88 19.03
CA LEU A 133 -7.66 -6.67 17.82
C LEU A 133 -7.37 -5.18 17.65
N TYR A 134 -8.38 -4.34 17.81
CA TYR A 134 -8.22 -2.89 17.70
C TYR A 134 -7.23 -2.31 18.73
N LYS A 135 -7.25 -2.79 19.98
CA LYS A 135 -6.28 -2.40 21.02
C LYS A 135 -4.87 -2.84 20.69
N ILE A 136 -4.69 -4.00 20.06
CA ILE A 136 -3.37 -4.45 19.57
C ILE A 136 -2.88 -3.50 18.47
N LEU A 137 -3.74 -3.15 17.52
CA LEU A 137 -3.39 -2.20 16.45
C LEU A 137 -3.01 -0.83 17.02
N ILE A 138 -3.75 -0.30 18.00
CA ILE A 138 -3.39 0.94 18.69
C ILE A 138 -2.01 0.83 19.34
N ARG A 139 -1.72 -0.28 20.04
CA ARG A 139 -0.42 -0.47 20.69
C ARG A 139 0.73 -0.46 19.68
N ILE A 140 0.57 -1.18 18.57
CA ILE A 140 1.56 -1.21 17.48
C ILE A 140 1.70 0.18 16.85
N ALA A 141 0.59 0.86 16.57
CA ALA A 141 0.62 2.21 16.00
C ALA A 141 1.32 3.20 16.95
N SER A 142 1.02 3.15 18.25
CA SER A 142 1.61 4.03 19.27
C SER A 142 3.10 3.78 19.52
N SER A 143 3.61 2.57 19.25
CA SER A 143 5.05 2.28 19.34
C SER A 143 5.80 2.74 18.10
N LEU A 144 5.13 2.77 16.94
CA LEU A 144 5.68 3.26 15.68
C LEU A 144 5.60 4.79 15.55
N ASP A 145 4.57 5.40 16.14
CA ASP A 145 4.33 6.84 16.15
C ASP A 145 4.02 7.32 17.59
N PRO A 146 5.05 7.78 18.32
CA PRO A 146 4.90 8.26 19.70
C PRO A 146 3.98 9.46 19.84
N ASP A 147 3.73 10.24 18.78
CA ASP A 147 2.84 11.41 18.85
C ASP A 147 1.40 10.99 19.14
N MET A 148 1.02 9.76 18.78
CA MET A 148 -0.26 9.17 19.15
C MET A 148 -0.47 9.11 20.67
N LEU A 149 0.59 9.01 21.48
CA LEU A 149 0.51 9.00 22.95
C LEU A 149 0.03 10.34 23.53
N GLN A 150 0.05 11.43 22.75
CA GLN A 150 -0.50 12.71 23.17
C GLN A 150 -2.04 12.68 23.28
N ILE A 151 -2.70 11.72 22.61
CA ILE A 151 -4.13 11.49 22.76
C ILE A 151 -4.34 10.78 24.10
N LYS A 152 -4.75 11.54 25.11
CA LYS A 152 -5.02 11.02 26.45
C LYS A 152 -6.28 10.16 26.48
N ASN A 153 -6.22 9.09 27.28
CA ASN A 153 -7.38 8.30 27.62
C ASN A 153 -8.28 9.10 28.58
N GLU A 154 -9.26 9.79 28.00
CA GLU A 154 -10.30 10.55 28.71
C GLU A 154 -11.60 9.74 28.77
N ASN A 155 -11.50 8.42 29.04
CA ASN A 155 -12.65 7.55 29.26
C ASN A 155 -13.31 7.85 30.62
N GLU A 156 -13.92 9.03 30.74
CA GLU A 156 -15.02 9.23 31.66
C GLU A 156 -16.29 8.80 30.91
N GLU A 157 -16.70 7.54 31.07
CA GLU A 157 -17.99 7.06 30.57
C GLU A 157 -19.11 7.84 31.26
N LYS A 158 -19.55 8.94 30.62
CA LYS A 158 -20.69 9.72 31.07
C LYS A 158 -21.95 9.15 30.43
N GLU A 159 -22.92 8.81 31.28
CA GLU A 159 -24.27 8.45 30.83
C GLU A 159 -24.89 9.61 30.04
N GLY A 160 -25.66 9.28 28.99
CA GLY A 160 -26.31 10.28 28.14
C GLY A 160 -25.47 10.80 26.97
N THR A 161 -24.28 10.24 26.73
CA THR A 161 -23.44 10.58 25.57
C THR A 161 -23.72 9.67 24.37
N ILE A 162 -23.34 10.09 23.17
CA ILE A 162 -23.49 9.28 21.94
C ILE A 162 -22.69 7.96 22.00
N TRP A 163 -21.63 7.91 22.81
CA TRP A 163 -20.72 6.77 22.94
C TRP A 163 -21.39 5.57 23.61
N GLN A 164 -22.47 5.76 24.38
CA GLN A 164 -23.24 4.66 24.99
C GLN A 164 -23.87 3.72 23.93
N TYR A 165 -23.99 4.19 22.68
CA TYR A 165 -24.50 3.42 21.55
C TYR A 165 -23.38 2.82 20.69
N CYS A 166 -22.13 2.82 21.17
CA CYS A 166 -20.97 2.28 20.49
C CYS A 166 -20.30 1.19 21.34
N GLY A 167 -19.66 0.21 20.69
CA GLY A 167 -18.81 -0.78 21.37
C GLY A 167 -17.42 -0.24 21.72
N TYR A 168 -17.15 1.03 21.39
CA TYR A 168 -15.91 1.75 21.61
C TYR A 168 -16.20 3.13 22.21
N GLY A 169 -15.23 3.70 22.93
CA GLY A 169 -15.35 5.01 23.54
C GLY A 169 -14.78 6.15 22.68
N LYS A 170 -14.85 7.35 23.25
CA LYS A 170 -14.27 8.57 22.68
C LYS A 170 -12.78 8.41 22.39
N TYR A 171 -12.04 7.83 23.33
CA TYR A 171 -10.61 7.59 23.18
C TYR A 171 -10.32 6.70 21.96
N GLU A 172 -11.02 5.57 21.84
CA GLU A 172 -10.87 4.64 20.73
C GLU A 172 -11.20 5.29 19.39
N TYR A 173 -12.27 6.10 19.32
CA TYR A 173 -12.65 6.80 18.09
C TYR A 173 -11.59 7.84 17.68
N ARG A 174 -11.01 8.57 18.65
CA ARG A 174 -9.93 9.52 18.38
C ARG A 174 -8.67 8.83 17.87
N MET A 175 -8.30 7.69 18.47
CA MET A 175 -7.20 6.86 17.97
C MET A 175 -7.47 6.36 16.55
N PHE A 176 -8.71 5.96 16.26
CA PHE A 176 -9.10 5.50 14.93
C PHE A 176 -8.96 6.64 13.92
N SER A 177 -9.47 7.82 14.30
CA SER A 177 -9.40 9.04 13.49
C SER A 177 -7.97 9.47 13.20
N TYR A 178 -7.04 9.25 14.13
CA TYR A 178 -5.62 9.50 13.94
C TYR A 178 -4.99 8.53 12.92
N MET A 179 -5.32 7.24 13.01
CA MET A 179 -4.75 6.20 12.14
C MET A 179 -5.37 6.17 10.74
N LEU A 180 -6.65 6.53 10.63
CA LEU A 180 -7.46 6.40 9.42
C LEU A 180 -6.78 6.98 8.16
N PRO A 181 -6.20 8.20 8.17
CA PRO A 181 -5.59 8.78 6.98
C PRO A 181 -4.44 7.94 6.42
N TYR A 182 -3.72 7.21 7.26
CA TYR A 182 -2.59 6.38 6.83
C TYR A 182 -3.00 5.09 6.12
N THR A 183 -4.28 4.71 6.17
CA THR A 183 -4.77 3.41 5.68
C THR A 183 -4.45 3.19 4.20
N VAL A 184 -4.81 4.16 3.35
CA VAL A 184 -4.62 4.06 1.89
C VAL A 184 -3.15 4.01 1.47
N PRO A 185 -2.28 4.96 1.88
CA PRO A 185 -0.88 4.93 1.47
C PRO A 185 -0.16 3.69 2.01
N LEU A 186 -0.48 3.26 3.25
CA LEU A 186 0.10 2.06 3.84
C LEU A 186 -0.32 0.78 3.09
N LEU A 187 -1.61 0.65 2.75
CA LEU A 187 -2.10 -0.52 2.00
C LEU A 187 -1.44 -0.61 0.62
N ILE A 188 -1.30 0.51 -0.08
CA ILE A 188 -0.68 0.53 -1.42
C ILE A 188 0.80 0.13 -1.35
N LEU A 189 1.55 0.67 -0.38
CA LEU A 189 2.96 0.31 -0.21
C LEU A 189 3.14 -1.15 0.20
N ILE A 190 2.29 -1.65 1.10
CA ILE A 190 2.31 -3.05 1.53
C ILE A 190 2.00 -3.98 0.35
N VAL A 191 0.92 -3.74 -0.39
CA VAL A 191 0.52 -4.61 -1.50
C VAL A 191 1.59 -4.65 -2.59
N ASN A 192 2.12 -3.49 -3.00
CA ASN A 192 3.18 -3.46 -4.02
C ASN A 192 4.49 -4.09 -3.52
N GLY A 193 4.87 -3.84 -2.27
CA GLY A 193 6.05 -4.47 -1.67
C GLY A 193 5.88 -5.99 -1.56
N MET A 194 4.70 -6.46 -1.15
CA MET A 194 4.40 -7.89 -1.05
C MET A 194 4.46 -8.58 -2.41
N LEU A 195 3.87 -7.99 -3.45
CA LEU A 195 3.93 -8.54 -4.82
C LEU A 195 5.37 -8.68 -5.30
N MET A 196 6.21 -7.66 -5.11
CA MET A 196 7.63 -7.71 -5.47
C MET A 196 8.39 -8.79 -4.67
N GLY A 197 8.12 -8.92 -3.38
CA GLY A 197 8.73 -9.96 -2.54
C GLY A 197 8.33 -11.39 -2.93
N ILE A 198 7.05 -11.60 -3.26
CA ILE A 198 6.54 -12.88 -3.76
C ILE A 198 7.18 -13.22 -5.11
N LEU A 199 7.27 -12.25 -6.03
CA LEU A 199 7.87 -12.46 -7.34
C LEU A 199 9.36 -12.82 -7.22
N LEU A 200 10.10 -12.12 -6.37
CA LEU A 200 11.51 -12.44 -6.09
C LEU A 200 11.68 -13.85 -5.50
N ALA A 201 10.82 -14.24 -4.55
CA ALA A 201 10.84 -15.58 -3.96
C ALA A 201 10.57 -16.65 -5.02
N TYR A 202 9.59 -16.41 -5.88
CA TYR A 202 9.27 -17.28 -7.00
C TYR A 202 10.46 -17.49 -7.95
N PHE A 203 11.14 -16.43 -8.40
CA PHE A 203 12.30 -16.58 -9.28
C PHE A 203 13.47 -17.29 -8.58
N THR A 204 13.67 -17.00 -7.29
CA THR A 204 14.72 -17.64 -6.46
C THR A 204 14.47 -19.14 -6.31
N PHE A 205 13.25 -19.52 -5.95
CA PHE A 205 12.87 -20.91 -5.70
C PHE A 205 12.87 -21.74 -6.99
N ASN A 206 12.27 -21.23 -8.06
CA ASN A 206 12.27 -21.92 -9.35
C ASN A 206 13.67 -21.99 -9.96
N GLY A 207 14.50 -20.96 -9.78
CA GLY A 207 15.91 -21.02 -10.15
C GLY A 207 16.66 -22.16 -9.48
N ALA A 208 16.45 -22.32 -8.18
CA ALA A 208 17.04 -23.42 -7.43
C ALA A 208 16.57 -24.80 -7.94
N LEU A 209 15.26 -24.96 -8.22
CA LEU A 209 14.69 -26.21 -8.75
C LEU A 209 15.18 -26.53 -10.16
N THR A 210 15.08 -25.60 -11.10
CA THR A 210 15.55 -25.82 -12.48
C THR A 210 17.06 -26.10 -12.51
N GLY A 211 17.83 -25.40 -11.68
CA GLY A 211 19.26 -25.69 -11.52
C GLY A 211 19.52 -27.11 -10.99
N PHE A 212 18.74 -27.56 -10.01
CA PHE A 212 18.81 -28.92 -9.46
C PHE A 212 18.48 -29.98 -10.51
N ASP A 213 17.41 -29.79 -11.28
CA ASP A 213 16.97 -30.75 -12.29
C ASP A 213 18.00 -30.91 -13.42
N LEU A 214 18.70 -29.83 -13.79
CA LEU A 214 19.66 -29.83 -14.88
C LEU A 214 21.07 -30.31 -14.48
N PHE A 215 21.55 -29.96 -13.27
CA PHE A 215 22.95 -30.24 -12.87
C PHE A 215 23.09 -30.84 -11.46
N GLY A 216 22.00 -31.36 -10.89
CA GLY A 216 21.96 -31.89 -9.53
C GLY A 216 22.25 -30.82 -8.47
N THR A 217 22.75 -31.21 -7.30
CA THR A 217 22.99 -30.29 -6.18
C THR A 217 23.93 -29.13 -6.50
N ARG A 218 24.86 -29.30 -7.45
CA ARG A 218 25.77 -28.25 -7.90
C ARG A 218 25.09 -27.20 -8.77
N GLY A 219 23.99 -27.57 -9.43
CA GLY A 219 23.21 -26.67 -10.27
C GLY A 219 22.30 -25.72 -9.51
N ILE A 220 21.98 -26.00 -8.24
CA ILE A 220 21.11 -25.14 -7.41
C ILE A 220 21.62 -23.69 -7.38
N LEU A 221 22.92 -23.51 -7.10
CA LEU A 221 23.51 -22.17 -6.99
C LEU A 221 23.52 -21.46 -8.36
N LEU A 222 23.76 -22.21 -9.43
CA LEU A 222 23.84 -21.70 -10.79
C LEU A 222 22.46 -21.29 -11.32
N GLY A 223 21.43 -22.11 -11.10
CA GLY A 223 20.05 -21.81 -11.46
C GLY A 223 19.45 -20.66 -10.63
N LEU A 224 19.78 -20.58 -9.33
CA LEU A 224 19.42 -19.42 -8.50
C LEU A 224 20.03 -18.14 -9.06
N PHE A 225 21.35 -18.14 -9.33
CA PHE A 225 22.02 -16.98 -9.89
C PHE A 225 21.41 -16.55 -11.23
N TYR A 226 21.21 -17.51 -12.14
CA TYR A 226 20.62 -17.24 -13.46
C TYR A 226 19.23 -16.59 -13.35
N ASN A 227 18.31 -17.17 -12.57
CA ASN A 227 16.95 -16.64 -12.47
C ASN A 227 16.84 -15.35 -11.66
N VAL A 228 17.70 -15.15 -10.66
CA VAL A 228 17.78 -13.86 -9.95
C VAL A 228 18.30 -12.77 -10.88
N VAL A 229 19.32 -13.06 -11.68
CA VAL A 229 19.84 -12.13 -12.70
C VAL A 229 18.77 -11.83 -13.76
N TYR A 230 18.05 -12.86 -14.24
CA TYR A 230 16.93 -12.69 -15.17
C TYR A 230 15.83 -11.81 -14.59
N PHE A 231 15.45 -12.01 -13.33
CA PHE A 231 14.49 -11.17 -12.62
C PHE A 231 14.93 -9.69 -12.61
N PHE A 232 16.18 -9.42 -12.22
CA PHE A 232 16.67 -8.04 -12.18
C PHE A 232 16.73 -7.41 -13.57
N ILE A 233 17.17 -8.12 -14.61
CA ILE A 233 17.23 -7.55 -15.98
C ILE A 233 15.82 -7.35 -16.55
N SER A 234 14.87 -8.21 -16.20
CA SER A 234 13.47 -8.06 -16.63
C SER A 234 12.79 -6.87 -15.93
N ILE A 235 13.20 -6.53 -14.72
CA ILE A 235 12.57 -5.47 -13.91
C ILE A 235 13.27 -4.13 -14.02
N ILE A 236 14.61 -4.09 -13.95
CA ILE A 236 15.41 -2.86 -13.91
C ILE A 236 15.02 -1.83 -15.00
N PRO A 237 14.81 -2.21 -16.28
CA PRO A 237 14.53 -1.25 -17.35
C PRO A 237 13.36 -0.31 -17.04
N HIS A 238 12.23 -0.86 -16.62
CA HIS A 238 11.04 -0.08 -16.28
C HIS A 238 10.98 0.27 -14.78
N GLY A 239 11.45 -0.65 -13.93
CA GLY A 239 11.43 -0.54 -12.47
C GLY A 239 12.27 0.61 -11.90
N ILE A 240 13.31 1.06 -12.62
CA ILE A 240 14.09 2.26 -12.21
C ILE A 240 13.24 3.54 -12.24
N ILE A 241 12.14 3.55 -13.00
CA ILE A 241 11.20 4.66 -13.07
C ILE A 241 9.96 4.34 -12.24
N GLU A 242 9.38 3.16 -12.41
CA GLU A 242 8.12 2.78 -11.78
C GLU A 242 8.21 2.76 -10.26
N ILE A 243 9.22 2.09 -9.69
CA ILE A 243 9.34 1.92 -8.23
C ILE A 243 9.49 3.29 -7.55
N PRO A 244 10.42 4.18 -7.95
CA PRO A 244 10.49 5.52 -7.37
C PRO A 244 9.19 6.31 -7.55
N THR A 245 8.49 6.15 -8.67
CA THR A 245 7.23 6.85 -8.93
C THR A 245 6.12 6.41 -7.96
N ILE A 246 5.99 5.11 -7.70
CA ILE A 246 5.04 4.58 -6.71
C ILE A 246 5.41 5.05 -5.30
N LEU A 247 6.70 5.05 -4.94
CA LEU A 247 7.17 5.53 -3.64
C LEU A 247 6.87 7.02 -3.45
N VAL A 248 7.08 7.84 -4.48
CA VAL A 248 6.73 9.27 -4.47
C VAL A 248 5.21 9.46 -4.32
N ALA A 249 4.39 8.68 -5.04
CA ALA A 249 2.94 8.71 -4.88
C ALA A 249 2.50 8.37 -3.45
N GLY A 250 3.10 7.32 -2.87
CA GLY A 250 2.93 6.95 -1.47
C GLY A 250 3.35 8.06 -0.51
N ALA A 251 4.43 8.78 -0.82
CA ALA A 251 4.97 9.84 0.04
C ALA A 251 4.05 11.05 0.08
N VAL A 252 3.45 11.42 -1.06
CA VAL A 252 2.43 12.49 -1.13
C VAL A 252 1.20 12.11 -0.30
N GLY A 253 0.71 10.87 -0.44
CA GLY A 253 -0.38 10.36 0.37
C GLY A 253 -0.05 10.31 1.87
N TYR A 254 1.14 9.83 2.22
CA TYR A 254 1.63 9.78 3.61
C TYR A 254 1.74 11.17 4.24
N HIS A 255 2.31 12.15 3.53
CA HIS A 255 2.45 13.50 4.06
C HIS A 255 1.09 14.15 4.34
N PHE A 256 0.11 13.96 3.44
CA PHE A 256 -1.26 14.37 3.71
C PHE A 256 -1.86 13.65 4.93
N ALA A 257 -1.64 12.33 5.04
CA ALA A 257 -2.10 11.53 6.17
C ALA A 257 -1.50 12.05 7.50
N TYR A 258 -0.22 12.37 7.50
CA TYR A 258 0.50 12.96 8.63
C TYR A 258 -0.13 14.29 9.06
N ILE A 259 -0.39 15.19 8.11
CA ILE A 259 -1.06 16.47 8.39
C ILE A 259 -2.43 16.25 9.04
N GLN A 260 -3.26 15.38 8.46
CA GLN A 260 -4.61 15.11 8.98
C GLN A 260 -4.58 14.50 10.38
N ALA A 261 -3.71 13.51 10.59
CA ALA A 261 -3.53 12.87 11.90
C ALA A 261 -3.11 13.90 12.97
N HIS A 262 -2.19 14.79 12.63
CA HIS A 262 -1.73 15.84 13.56
C HIS A 262 -2.78 16.93 13.82
N GLU A 263 -3.71 17.17 12.89
CA GLU A 263 -4.84 18.07 13.16
C GLU A 263 -5.77 17.51 14.24
N VAL A 264 -5.95 16.18 14.33
CA VAL A 264 -6.74 15.54 15.40
C VAL A 264 -6.15 15.83 16.78
N ILE A 265 -4.82 15.82 16.89
CA ILE A 265 -4.11 16.13 18.14
C ILE A 265 -4.16 17.64 18.40
N LYS A 266 -3.66 18.44 17.46
CA LYS A 266 -3.44 19.88 17.63
C LYS A 266 -4.74 20.64 17.92
N ASN A 267 -5.81 20.31 17.21
CA ASN A 267 -7.10 21.00 17.35
C ASN A 267 -8.05 20.26 18.31
N LYS A 268 -7.58 19.19 18.96
CA LYS A 268 -8.39 18.33 19.84
C LYS A 268 -9.70 17.89 19.18
N LEU A 269 -9.62 17.44 17.93
CA LEU A 269 -10.81 16.99 17.20
C LEU A 269 -11.38 15.71 17.82
N PHE A 270 -12.69 15.55 17.64
CA PHE A 270 -13.50 14.40 18.05
C PHE A 270 -13.52 14.17 19.56
N THR A 271 -13.46 15.24 20.35
CA THR A 271 -13.61 15.19 21.82
C THR A 271 -15.05 15.41 22.28
N GLY A 272 -15.96 15.77 21.38
CA GLY A 272 -17.37 16.04 21.69
C GLY A 272 -18.15 14.79 22.09
N ASP A 273 -19.22 15.01 22.85
CA ASP A 273 -20.17 13.97 23.28
C ASP A 273 -21.51 14.00 22.51
N GLU A 274 -21.63 14.94 21.57
CA GLU A 274 -22.81 15.20 20.76
C GLU A 274 -22.49 15.05 19.26
N ILE A 275 -23.46 14.57 18.49
CA ILE A 275 -23.34 14.41 17.03
C ILE A 275 -22.98 15.73 16.34
N GLU A 276 -23.57 16.85 16.76
CA GLU A 276 -23.31 18.16 16.15
C GLU A 276 -21.85 18.59 16.29
N SER A 277 -21.23 18.26 17.43
CA SER A 277 -19.81 18.50 17.67
C SER A 277 -18.95 17.67 16.73
N LEU A 278 -19.21 16.35 16.61
CA LEU A 278 -18.49 15.48 15.68
C LEU A 278 -18.65 15.91 14.21
N LEU A 279 -19.85 16.34 13.81
CA LEU A 279 -20.11 16.85 12.47
C LEU A 279 -19.33 18.14 12.19
N ARG A 280 -19.14 19.00 13.19
CA ARG A 280 -18.31 20.21 13.07
C ARG A 280 -16.84 19.86 12.86
N ASP A 281 -16.32 18.92 13.64
CA ASP A 281 -14.94 18.43 13.52
C ASP A 281 -14.70 17.74 12.18
N SER A 282 -15.66 16.94 11.72
CA SER A 282 -15.62 16.32 10.41
C SER A 282 -15.59 17.36 9.27
N ARG A 283 -16.34 18.47 9.37
CA ARG A 283 -16.25 19.57 8.40
C ARG A 283 -14.87 20.22 8.38
N TYR A 284 -14.21 20.32 9.53
CA TYR A 284 -12.84 20.82 9.61
C TYR A 284 -11.87 19.89 8.85
N VAL A 285 -11.94 18.57 9.12
CA VAL A 285 -11.17 17.56 8.38
C VAL A 285 -11.42 17.65 6.87
N PHE A 286 -12.68 17.79 6.44
CA PHE A 286 -13.03 17.94 5.04
C PHE A 286 -12.51 19.21 4.40
N LYS A 287 -12.41 20.31 5.16
CA LYS A 287 -11.80 21.53 4.66
C LYS A 287 -10.33 21.28 4.30
N THR A 288 -9.57 20.66 5.21
CA THR A 288 -8.17 20.29 4.94
C THR A 288 -8.05 19.32 3.76
N THR A 289 -8.95 18.33 3.67
CA THR A 289 -9.01 17.41 2.51
C THR A 289 -9.27 18.17 1.21
N LYS A 290 -10.23 19.10 1.21
CA LYS A 290 -10.54 19.90 0.03
C LYS A 290 -9.35 20.76 -0.39
N ASP A 291 -8.69 21.41 0.57
CA ASP A 291 -7.51 22.24 0.32
C ASP A 291 -6.36 21.41 -0.27
N TYR A 292 -6.18 20.18 0.21
CA TYR A 292 -5.20 19.22 -0.34
C TYR A 292 -5.56 18.78 -1.77
N LEU A 293 -6.81 18.35 -2.01
CA LEU A 293 -7.25 17.85 -3.32
C LEU A 293 -7.29 18.94 -4.39
N LEU A 294 -7.51 20.19 -4.00
CA LEU A 294 -7.47 21.34 -4.91
C LEU A 294 -6.10 21.99 -4.98
N SER A 295 -5.11 21.51 -4.22
CA SER A 295 -3.79 22.12 -4.20
C SER A 295 -3.09 21.93 -5.56
N THR A 296 -2.45 23.01 -6.03
CA THR A 296 -1.66 22.96 -7.26
C THR A 296 -0.51 21.96 -7.16
N TYR A 297 0.06 21.80 -5.96
CA TYR A 297 1.14 20.84 -5.72
C TYR A 297 0.67 19.39 -5.96
N THR A 298 -0.46 19.00 -5.37
CA THR A 298 -1.03 17.65 -5.54
C THR A 298 -1.23 17.32 -7.01
N TRP A 299 -1.85 18.22 -7.78
CA TRP A 299 -2.08 18.00 -9.22
C TRP A 299 -0.79 18.00 -10.04
N LYS A 300 0.20 18.84 -9.71
CA LYS A 300 1.52 18.79 -10.35
C LYS A 300 2.20 17.44 -10.12
N MET A 301 2.13 16.91 -8.90
CA MET A 301 2.67 15.59 -8.56
C MET A 301 1.91 14.47 -9.30
N VAL A 302 0.58 14.50 -9.33
CA VAL A 302 -0.23 13.52 -10.07
C VAL A 302 0.13 13.49 -11.55
N VAL A 303 0.23 14.66 -12.20
CA VAL A 303 0.60 14.74 -13.62
C VAL A 303 2.01 14.18 -13.84
N LEU A 304 2.97 14.55 -13.01
CA LEU A 304 4.35 14.04 -13.10
C LEU A 304 4.41 12.52 -12.92
N ILE A 305 3.68 11.99 -11.95
CA ILE A 305 3.55 10.56 -11.68
C ILE A 305 2.97 9.83 -12.90
N ILE A 306 1.87 10.32 -13.46
CA ILE A 306 1.22 9.70 -14.63
C ILE A 306 2.19 9.69 -15.83
N VAL A 307 2.88 10.80 -16.09
CA VAL A 307 3.86 10.86 -17.20
C VAL A 307 5.02 9.88 -16.98
N ALA A 308 5.54 9.78 -15.75
CA ALA A 308 6.61 8.84 -15.43
C ALA A 308 6.16 7.37 -15.58
N LEU A 309 4.93 7.04 -15.18
CA LEU A 309 4.36 5.69 -15.37
C LEU A 309 4.11 5.35 -16.83
N LEU A 310 3.74 6.33 -17.66
CA LEU A 310 3.63 6.14 -19.11
C LEU A 310 4.99 5.77 -19.72
N LEU A 311 6.06 6.47 -19.31
CA LEU A 311 7.42 6.15 -19.74
C LEU A 311 7.84 4.76 -19.28
N ALA A 312 7.55 4.40 -18.02
CA ALA A 312 7.85 3.07 -17.49
C ALA A 312 7.14 1.96 -18.28
N ALA A 313 5.83 2.11 -18.52
CA ALA A 313 5.04 1.14 -19.29
C ALA A 313 5.51 0.99 -20.74
N TYR A 314 5.94 2.10 -21.37
CA TYR A 314 6.54 2.07 -22.70
C TYR A 314 7.85 1.28 -22.71
N ILE A 315 8.74 1.54 -21.75
CA ILE A 315 10.01 0.81 -21.61
C ILE A 315 9.73 -0.67 -21.35
N GLU A 316 8.77 -0.97 -20.47
CA GLU A 316 8.38 -2.35 -20.14
C GLU A 316 7.97 -3.14 -21.39
N THR A 317 7.10 -2.54 -22.21
CA THR A 317 6.51 -3.24 -23.35
C THR A 317 7.46 -3.33 -24.55
N TYR A 318 8.22 -2.27 -24.84
CA TYR A 318 8.95 -2.16 -26.10
C TYR A 318 10.47 -2.29 -25.96
N VAL A 319 11.03 -2.08 -24.77
CA VAL A 319 12.49 -2.00 -24.56
C VAL A 319 13.00 -3.17 -23.72
N THR A 320 12.26 -3.57 -22.68
CA THR A 320 12.70 -4.64 -21.76
C THR A 320 13.03 -5.93 -22.47
N LEU A 321 12.18 -6.40 -23.41
CA LEU A 321 12.43 -7.64 -24.14
C LEU A 321 13.75 -7.60 -24.92
N GLY A 322 14.04 -6.48 -25.61
CA GLY A 322 15.29 -6.32 -26.36
C GLY A 322 16.53 -6.23 -25.46
N ILE A 323 16.39 -5.72 -24.23
CA ILE A 323 17.48 -5.73 -23.23
C ILE A 323 17.68 -7.15 -22.68
N VAL A 324 16.60 -7.85 -22.33
CA VAL A 324 16.64 -9.23 -21.82
C VAL A 324 17.33 -10.14 -22.83
N ASP A 325 16.92 -10.11 -24.10
CA ASP A 325 17.51 -10.94 -25.16
C ASP A 325 19.03 -10.70 -25.29
N LYS A 326 19.46 -9.43 -25.27
CA LYS A 326 20.87 -9.07 -25.44
C LYS A 326 21.74 -9.48 -24.24
N VAL A 327 21.21 -9.38 -23.03
CA VAL A 327 21.97 -9.75 -21.82
C VAL A 327 21.98 -11.26 -21.64
N MET A 328 20.85 -11.95 -21.88
CA MET A 328 20.78 -13.41 -21.80
C MET A 328 21.69 -14.08 -22.82
N THR A 329 21.70 -13.62 -24.08
CA THR A 329 22.66 -14.14 -25.09
C THR A 329 24.13 -13.98 -24.68
N THR A 330 24.48 -12.92 -23.94
CA THR A 330 25.84 -12.72 -23.42
C THR A 330 26.16 -13.68 -22.26
N ILE A 331 25.17 -13.93 -21.38
CA ILE A 331 25.30 -14.86 -20.26
C ILE A 331 25.38 -16.30 -20.75
N ASP A 332 24.52 -16.69 -21.70
CA ASP A 332 24.49 -18.02 -22.30
C ASP A 332 25.83 -18.34 -23.00
N GLY A 333 26.36 -17.39 -23.78
CA GLY A 333 27.69 -17.54 -24.40
C GLY A 333 28.85 -17.59 -23.40
N SER A 334 28.66 -17.08 -22.19
CA SER A 334 29.65 -17.17 -21.10
C SER A 334 29.52 -18.46 -20.26
N LEU A 335 28.35 -19.11 -20.29
CA LEU A 335 28.05 -20.36 -19.61
C LEU A 335 28.32 -21.60 -20.48
N GLU A 336 28.31 -21.45 -21.81
CA GLU A 336 28.63 -22.50 -22.79
C GLU A 336 29.89 -23.34 -22.46
N PRO A 337 31.03 -22.77 -22.01
CA PRO A 337 32.22 -23.55 -21.66
C PRO A 337 32.11 -24.34 -20.34
N PHE A 338 31.08 -24.09 -19.52
CA PHE A 338 30.81 -24.82 -18.28
C PHE A 338 29.73 -25.90 -18.43
N LEU A 339 29.05 -25.92 -19.57
CA LEU A 339 27.98 -26.87 -19.93
C LEU A 339 28.47 -28.01 -20.85
N ALA A 340 29.65 -27.87 -21.43
CA ALA A 340 30.38 -28.91 -22.17
C ALA A 340 31.27 -29.72 -21.23
#